data_AF-A0A4W3IX93-F1
#
_entry.id   AF-A0A4W3IX93-F1
#
_cell.length_a   1.000
_cell.length_b   1.000
_cell.length_c   1.000
_cell.angle_alpha   90.00
_cell.angle_beta   90.00
_cell.angle_gamma   90.00
#
_symmetry.space_group_name_H-M   'P 1'
#
loop_
_entity.id
_entity.type
_entity.pdbx_description
1 polymer ?
#
loop_
_entity_poly.entity_id
_entity_poly.type
_entity_poly.pdbx_seq_one_letter_code
_entity_poly.pdbx_strand_id
1 'polypeptide(L)'
;QRHVQIMLCRAGAQFPRACVTVSALLSKQCCPAQGSDPSVLCGAETSRGQCADVRVDEKPWSGPYNLRNVDDRERWPLKFFNRTCRCTGNFAGYNCAECKFGWIGPNCDLRKPPVTRKNILSLTPKELQQFLDALDQAKTTVHPDYVIATQHWLSLLGLNGTEPQVANVTIYNYFVWLHYYSTRDTLLGPGRPFKGIDFSHRGPAFLTWHRYQLMLLERDLQKLIGNASFALPYWNFATGRNECDVCTDSLLGSMRPDDPTLINLNSRFSQWEIVCNSLDEYNRLVTLCNGTREGPIRRGLMERGSVKLPTMEDVRSCLSIPEFDTSPYFQNSTFNPDPPLGVILGATFGTAFLGLVLLILLVMIIAHQRKRRGFEPLICAEFTPQKYTDEAE
;
A
#
# COMPACT_ATOMS: atom_id res chain seq x y z
N GLN A 1 -3.35 -6.67 -27.43
CA GLN A 1 -3.57 -6.14 -26.06
C GLN A 1 -2.26 -5.58 -25.54
N ARG A 2 -2.23 -4.31 -25.12
CA ARG A 2 -1.04 -3.71 -24.51
C ARG A 2 -1.08 -4.08 -23.03
N HIS A 3 -0.09 -4.82 -22.54
CA HIS A 3 0.03 -5.17 -21.13
C HIS A 3 1.05 -4.24 -20.49
N VAL A 4 0.64 -3.65 -19.38
CA VAL A 4 1.34 -2.61 -18.65
C VAL A 4 2.11 -3.28 -17.52
N GLN A 5 3.44 -3.27 -17.61
CA GLN A 5 4.30 -3.65 -16.50
C GLN A 5 4.45 -2.42 -15.60
N ILE A 6 4.06 -2.57 -14.33
CA ILE A 6 4.17 -1.49 -13.35
C ILE A 6 5.54 -1.63 -12.69
N MET A 7 6.44 -0.73 -13.05
CA MET A 7 7.69 -0.51 -12.35
C MET A 7 7.36 0.35 -11.11
N LEU A 8 7.22 -0.32 -9.97
CA LEU A 8 7.06 0.33 -8.68
C LEU A 8 8.33 1.14 -8.38
N CYS A 9 8.20 2.46 -8.22
CA CYS A 9 9.17 3.18 -7.41
C CYS A 9 9.17 2.54 -6.03
N ARG A 10 10.37 2.25 -5.52
CA ARG A 10 10.61 1.51 -4.28
C ARG A 10 9.88 2.21 -3.11
N ALA A 11 8.65 1.78 -2.81
CA ALA A 11 7.98 2.14 -1.59
C ALA A 11 8.67 1.37 -0.46
N GLY A 12 9.60 2.04 0.23
CA GLY A 12 10.14 1.55 1.49
C GLY A 12 9.02 1.54 2.53
N ALA A 13 8.90 0.44 3.26
CA ALA A 13 7.99 0.33 4.40
C ALA A 13 8.49 1.23 5.56
N GLN A 14 7.93 1.09 6.77
CA GLN A 14 8.41 1.80 7.96
C GLN A 14 9.88 1.45 8.26
N PHE A 15 10.49 2.15 9.22
CA PHE A 15 11.92 2.07 9.46
C PHE A 15 12.37 0.71 10.01
N PRO A 16 13.42 0.10 9.42
CA PRO A 16 14.11 -1.02 10.05
C PRO A 16 14.61 -0.58 11.42
N ARG A 17 14.53 -1.46 12.41
CA ARG A 17 14.97 -1.21 13.78
C ARG A 17 16.42 -0.72 13.83
N ALA A 18 17.27 -1.25 12.96
CA ALA A 18 18.67 -0.83 12.80
C ALA A 18 18.84 0.65 12.37
N CYS A 19 17.82 1.25 11.77
CA CYS A 19 17.82 2.66 11.35
C CYS A 19 17.14 3.60 12.32
N VAL A 20 16.47 3.08 13.36
CA VAL A 20 15.80 3.93 14.36
C VAL A 20 16.72 4.16 15.55
N THR A 21 17.85 4.80 15.29
CA THR A 21 18.80 5.27 16.29
C THR A 21 18.92 6.78 16.20
N VAL A 22 19.35 7.43 17.29
CA VAL A 22 19.60 8.89 17.29
C VAL A 22 20.55 9.27 16.17
N SER A 23 21.66 8.54 16.03
CA SER A 23 22.68 8.79 14.99
C SER A 23 22.12 8.68 13.57
N ALA A 24 21.36 7.62 13.27
CA ALA A 24 20.79 7.42 11.94
C ALA A 24 19.74 8.49 11.58
N LEU A 25 18.89 8.88 12.54
CA LEU A 25 17.86 9.91 12.34
C LEU A 25 18.46 11.31 12.18
N LEU A 26 19.49 11.67 12.97
CA LEU A 26 20.18 12.96 12.83
C LEU A 26 20.97 13.05 11.53
N SER A 27 21.67 11.98 11.14
CA SER A 27 22.40 11.92 9.87
C SER A 27 21.50 11.76 8.65
N LYS A 28 20.20 11.46 8.85
CA LYS A 28 19.24 11.11 7.80
C LYS A 28 19.72 9.97 6.90
N GLN A 29 20.48 9.03 7.45
CA GLN A 29 21.01 7.87 6.74
C GLN A 29 20.49 6.55 7.33
N CYS A 30 19.76 5.78 6.52
CA CYS A 30 19.34 4.41 6.84
C CYS A 30 20.08 3.43 5.93
N CYS A 31 21.32 3.13 6.28
CA CYS A 31 22.20 2.21 5.53
C CYS A 31 22.81 1.15 6.46
N PRO A 32 22.00 0.27 7.05
CA PRO A 32 22.48 -0.68 8.05
C PRO A 32 23.43 -1.71 7.44
N ALA A 33 24.31 -2.24 8.29
CA ALA A 33 25.24 -3.31 7.94
C ALA A 33 24.51 -4.66 7.76
N GLN A 34 25.14 -5.56 7.01
CA GLN A 34 24.63 -6.92 6.77
C GLN A 34 25.16 -7.93 7.79
N GLY A 35 26.35 -7.70 8.34
CA GLY A 35 27.06 -8.62 9.22
C GLY A 35 27.45 -7.99 10.56
N SER A 36 28.38 -8.65 11.25
CA SER A 36 28.92 -8.18 12.53
C SER A 36 29.79 -6.94 12.40
N ASP A 37 30.34 -6.68 11.21
CA ASP A 37 31.13 -5.48 10.94
C ASP A 37 30.20 -4.29 10.62
N PRO A 38 30.11 -3.29 11.51
CA PRO A 38 29.24 -2.14 11.31
C PRO A 38 29.72 -1.19 10.20
N SER A 39 30.96 -1.33 9.73
CA SER A 39 31.51 -0.50 8.64
C SER A 39 31.01 -0.92 7.25
N VAL A 40 30.57 -2.18 7.10
CA VAL A 40 30.13 -2.76 5.83
C VAL A 40 28.66 -2.45 5.58
N LEU A 41 28.40 -1.22 5.14
CA LEU A 41 27.05 -0.74 4.86
C LEU A 41 26.47 -1.39 3.61
N CYS A 42 25.18 -1.77 3.63
CA CYS A 42 24.43 -2.23 2.47
C CYS A 42 25.06 -3.41 1.69
N GLY A 43 25.95 -4.19 2.33
CA GLY A 43 26.67 -5.28 1.69
C GLY A 43 27.67 -4.83 0.61
N ALA A 44 28.30 -3.66 0.78
CA ALA A 44 29.22 -3.08 -0.21
C ALA A 44 30.41 -3.99 -0.56
N GLU A 45 31.03 -4.64 0.43
CA GLU A 45 32.17 -5.54 0.21
C GLU A 45 31.82 -6.78 -0.62
N THR A 46 30.58 -7.24 -0.53
CA THR A 46 30.08 -8.38 -1.32
C THR A 46 29.35 -7.93 -2.59
N SER A 47 29.50 -6.65 -2.97
CA SER A 47 28.88 -6.04 -4.17
C SER A 47 27.34 -6.14 -4.19
N ARG A 48 26.69 -6.35 -3.05
CA ARG A 48 25.22 -6.49 -2.95
C ARG A 48 24.50 -5.16 -3.05
N GLY A 49 25.16 -4.07 -2.68
CA GLY A 49 24.58 -2.75 -2.71
C GLY A 49 25.53 -1.69 -2.19
N GLN A 50 25.03 -0.47 -2.12
CA GLN A 50 25.77 0.67 -1.60
C GLN A 50 24.81 1.66 -0.95
N CYS A 51 25.31 2.46 0.00
CA CYS A 51 24.55 3.55 0.58
C CYS A 51 24.50 4.74 -0.38
N ALA A 52 23.31 5.07 -0.88
CA ALA A 52 23.12 6.09 -1.91
C ALA A 52 21.98 7.05 -1.57
N ASP A 53 21.99 8.21 -2.21
CA ASP A 53 20.91 9.20 -2.06
C ASP A 53 19.59 8.63 -2.55
N VAL A 54 18.53 8.91 -1.79
CA VAL A 54 17.16 8.56 -2.09
C VAL A 54 16.69 9.37 -3.30
N ARG A 55 16.09 8.68 -4.27
CA ARG A 55 15.39 9.30 -5.39
C ARG A 55 13.90 9.26 -5.13
N VAL A 56 13.26 10.42 -5.20
CA VAL A 56 11.82 10.58 -5.05
C VAL A 56 11.21 11.19 -6.30
N ASP A 57 9.89 11.08 -6.43
CA ASP A 57 9.16 11.81 -7.43
C ASP A 57 9.23 13.33 -7.19
N GLU A 58 9.47 14.08 -8.26
CA GLU A 58 9.47 15.55 -8.23
C GLU A 58 8.27 16.14 -8.99
N LYS A 59 7.41 15.30 -9.57
CA LYS A 59 6.23 15.77 -10.29
C LYS A 59 5.22 16.38 -9.30
N PRO A 60 4.43 17.36 -9.76
CA PRO A 60 3.35 17.89 -8.94
C PRO A 60 2.25 16.84 -8.76
N TRP A 61 1.65 16.79 -7.57
CA TRP A 61 0.42 16.04 -7.32
C TRP A 61 -0.83 16.89 -7.59
N SER A 62 -1.96 16.21 -7.76
CA SER A 62 -3.27 16.83 -7.95
C SER A 62 -4.26 16.35 -6.87
N GLY A 63 -5.50 16.84 -6.94
CA GLY A 63 -6.55 16.48 -5.98
C GLY A 63 -6.70 17.50 -4.84
N PRO A 64 -7.45 17.14 -3.79
CA PRO A 64 -7.79 18.06 -2.70
C PRO A 64 -6.59 18.47 -1.83
N TYR A 65 -5.51 17.69 -1.80
CA TYR A 65 -4.31 18.01 -1.02
C TYR A 65 -3.41 19.04 -1.73
N ASN A 66 -3.38 20.27 -1.22
CA ASN A 66 -2.58 21.38 -1.78
C ASN A 66 -1.51 21.91 -0.81
N LEU A 67 -1.33 21.27 0.34
CA LEU A 67 -0.34 21.65 1.34
C LEU A 67 1.06 21.18 0.91
N ARG A 68 2.10 21.82 1.46
CA ARG A 68 3.50 21.49 1.17
C ARG A 68 4.33 21.53 2.45
N ASN A 69 5.21 20.55 2.56
CA ASN A 69 6.18 20.38 3.63
C ASN A 69 5.55 20.19 5.03
N VAL A 70 4.28 19.81 5.11
CA VAL A 70 3.56 19.65 6.39
C VAL A 70 3.33 18.20 6.77
N ASP A 71 3.18 17.30 5.79
CA ASP A 71 3.00 15.87 6.03
C ASP A 71 4.33 15.12 5.85
N ASP A 72 4.61 14.18 6.73
CA ASP A 72 5.81 13.35 6.73
C ASP A 72 5.87 12.35 5.56
N ARG A 73 4.74 12.10 4.93
CA ARG A 73 4.58 11.19 3.79
C ARG A 73 4.81 11.88 2.44
N GLU A 74 4.88 13.20 2.41
CA GLU A 74 5.26 13.93 1.20
C GLU A 74 6.68 13.59 0.76
N ARG A 75 6.86 13.24 -0.53
CA ARG A 75 8.17 12.85 -1.08
C ARG A 75 8.85 11.80 -0.19
N TRP A 76 8.06 10.79 0.22
CA TRP A 76 8.52 9.72 1.07
C TRP A 76 9.80 9.07 0.51
N PRO A 77 10.84 8.80 1.32
CA PRO A 77 10.96 8.99 2.78
C PRO A 77 11.76 10.23 3.26
N LEU A 78 11.89 11.31 2.45
CA LEU A 78 12.89 12.38 2.67
C LEU A 78 12.78 13.16 4.00
N LYS A 79 11.64 13.10 4.68
CA LYS A 79 11.47 13.71 6.01
C LYS A 79 12.35 13.03 7.06
N PHE A 80 12.60 11.74 6.89
CA PHE A 80 13.37 10.91 7.81
C PHE A 80 14.76 10.61 7.27
N PHE A 81 14.86 10.09 6.04
CA PHE A 81 16.11 9.64 5.46
C PHE A 81 16.29 10.16 4.04
N ASN A 82 17.46 10.74 3.76
CA ASN A 82 17.88 11.15 2.41
C ASN A 82 18.90 10.18 1.81
N ARG A 83 19.44 9.24 2.59
CA ARG A 83 20.31 8.16 2.12
C ARG A 83 19.80 6.80 2.58
N THR A 84 19.72 5.85 1.64
CA THR A 84 19.30 4.46 1.91
C THR A 84 20.11 3.45 1.11
N CYS A 85 20.04 2.17 1.47
CA CYS A 85 20.66 1.11 0.69
C CYS A 85 20.04 1.00 -0.72
N ARG A 86 20.90 1.09 -1.74
CA ARG A 86 20.57 0.78 -3.13
C ARG A 86 21.21 -0.54 -3.51
N CYS A 87 20.40 -1.59 -3.53
CA CYS A 87 20.86 -2.94 -3.87
C CYS A 87 21.09 -3.12 -5.39
N THR A 88 22.11 -3.92 -5.70
CA THR A 88 22.59 -4.27 -7.03
C THR A 88 21.85 -5.51 -7.55
N GLY A 89 21.63 -5.59 -8.87
CA GLY A 89 21.07 -6.79 -9.51
C GLY A 89 19.75 -7.24 -8.88
N ASN A 90 19.69 -8.49 -8.41
CA ASN A 90 18.52 -9.10 -7.79
C ASN A 90 18.52 -9.09 -6.26
N PHE A 91 19.50 -8.43 -5.63
CA PHE A 91 19.48 -8.19 -4.19
C PHE A 91 18.40 -7.18 -3.80
N ALA A 92 17.88 -7.31 -2.58
CA ALA A 92 16.83 -6.51 -2.00
C ALA A 92 16.88 -6.53 -0.47
N GLY A 93 15.87 -5.96 0.19
CA GLY A 93 15.85 -5.79 1.64
C GLY A 93 16.49 -4.47 2.06
N TYR A 94 16.28 -4.09 3.32
CA TYR A 94 16.69 -2.79 3.83
C TYR A 94 18.22 -2.64 3.97
N ASN A 95 18.95 -3.76 4.00
CA ASN A 95 20.42 -3.85 4.05
C ASN A 95 21.02 -4.62 2.86
N CYS A 96 20.23 -4.91 1.82
CA CYS A 96 20.63 -5.72 0.65
C CYS A 96 20.96 -7.19 0.93
N ALA A 97 20.54 -7.72 2.09
CA ALA A 97 20.76 -9.12 2.45
C ALA A 97 19.77 -10.11 1.83
N GLU A 98 18.64 -9.63 1.30
CA GLU A 98 17.58 -10.45 0.73
C GLU A 98 17.62 -10.45 -0.81
N CYS A 99 16.72 -11.23 -1.40
CA CYS A 99 16.48 -11.23 -2.84
C CYS A 99 15.19 -10.48 -3.18
N LYS A 100 15.13 -9.92 -4.38
CA LYS A 100 13.88 -9.41 -4.95
C LYS A 100 12.83 -10.52 -5.01
N PHE A 101 11.56 -10.13 -4.98
CA PHE A 101 10.45 -11.07 -5.19
C PHE A 101 10.66 -11.84 -6.51
N GLY A 102 10.50 -13.17 -6.44
CA GLY A 102 10.75 -14.07 -7.57
C GLY A 102 12.19 -14.58 -7.69
N TRP A 103 13.10 -14.20 -6.78
CA TRP A 103 14.49 -14.67 -6.74
C TRP A 103 14.83 -15.28 -5.38
N ILE A 104 15.77 -16.23 -5.37
CA ILE A 104 16.25 -16.96 -4.19
C ILE A 104 17.73 -17.33 -4.36
N GLY A 105 18.30 -17.98 -3.35
CA GLY A 105 19.70 -18.39 -3.30
C GLY A 105 20.57 -17.32 -2.64
N PRO A 106 21.79 -17.68 -2.21
CA PRO A 106 22.69 -16.74 -1.57
C PRO A 106 23.03 -15.55 -2.47
N ASN A 107 23.09 -15.73 -3.79
CA ASN A 107 23.45 -14.68 -4.75
C ASN A 107 22.24 -14.08 -5.50
N CYS A 108 21.02 -14.49 -5.17
CA CYS A 108 19.79 -14.03 -5.83
C CYS A 108 19.77 -14.25 -7.36
N ASP A 109 20.44 -15.31 -7.81
CA ASP A 109 20.60 -15.73 -9.20
C ASP A 109 19.67 -16.88 -9.59
N LEU A 110 18.98 -17.48 -8.61
CA LEU A 110 18.00 -18.54 -8.85
C LEU A 110 16.58 -17.97 -8.90
N ARG A 111 15.80 -18.34 -9.93
CA ARG A 111 14.37 -18.05 -9.95
C ARG A 111 13.68 -18.83 -8.83
N LYS A 112 12.92 -18.11 -7.99
CA LYS A 112 12.08 -18.74 -6.98
C LYS A 112 10.92 -19.46 -7.68
N PRO A 113 10.63 -20.73 -7.34
CA PRO A 113 9.44 -21.41 -7.83
C PRO A 113 8.18 -20.57 -7.54
N PRO A 114 7.28 -20.39 -8.51
CA PRO A 114 6.07 -19.61 -8.29
C PRO A 114 5.21 -20.28 -7.21
N VAL A 115 4.57 -19.46 -6.38
CA VAL A 115 3.60 -19.91 -5.39
C VAL A 115 2.20 -19.58 -5.88
N THR A 116 1.26 -20.51 -5.71
CA THR A 116 -0.10 -20.37 -6.24
C THR A 116 -1.06 -19.91 -5.15
N ARG A 117 -1.59 -18.68 -5.28
CA ARG A 117 -2.67 -18.18 -4.43
C ARG A 117 -3.99 -18.82 -4.84
N LYS A 118 -4.53 -19.70 -3.99
CA LYS A 118 -5.78 -20.44 -4.23
C LYS A 118 -6.98 -19.74 -3.59
N ASN A 119 -8.19 -20.09 -4.03
CA ASN A 119 -9.40 -19.68 -3.31
C ASN A 119 -9.38 -20.35 -1.92
N ILE A 120 -9.64 -19.60 -0.85
CA ILE A 120 -9.68 -20.11 0.52
C ILE A 120 -10.66 -21.30 0.68
N LEU A 121 -11.78 -21.28 -0.05
CA LEU A 121 -12.78 -22.36 -0.03
C LEU A 121 -12.32 -23.63 -0.78
N SER A 122 -11.22 -23.56 -1.53
CA SER A 122 -10.64 -24.69 -2.27
C SER A 122 -9.39 -25.27 -1.60
N LEU A 123 -8.96 -24.72 -0.47
CA LEU A 123 -7.82 -25.23 0.26
C LEU A 123 -8.10 -26.61 0.86
N THR A 124 -7.09 -27.47 0.87
CA THR A 124 -7.14 -28.70 1.68
C THR A 124 -7.20 -28.35 3.17
N PRO A 125 -7.70 -29.26 4.03
CA PRO A 125 -7.72 -29.03 5.47
C PRO A 125 -6.36 -28.64 6.06
N LYS A 126 -5.26 -29.24 5.55
CA LYS A 126 -3.89 -28.92 5.98
C LYS A 126 -3.46 -27.52 5.54
N GLU A 127 -3.75 -27.13 4.29
CA GLU A 127 -3.43 -25.79 3.79
C GLU A 127 -4.21 -24.70 4.54
N LEU A 128 -5.49 -24.94 4.79
CA LEU A 128 -6.35 -24.03 5.55
C LEU A 128 -5.84 -23.86 6.98
N GLN A 129 -5.56 -24.97 7.67
CA GLN A 129 -5.03 -24.94 9.03
C GLN A 129 -3.71 -24.18 9.09
N GLN A 130 -2.78 -24.46 8.16
CA GLN A 130 -1.50 -23.74 8.07
C GLN A 130 -1.71 -22.24 7.86
N PHE A 131 -2.67 -21.82 7.03
CA PHE A 131 -3.00 -20.41 6.81
C PHE A 131 -3.54 -19.74 8.07
N LEU A 132 -4.51 -20.36 8.75
CA LEU A 132 -5.11 -19.82 9.96
C LEU A 132 -4.09 -19.73 11.12
N ASP A 133 -3.25 -20.76 11.27
CA ASP A 133 -2.17 -20.78 12.27
C ASP A 133 -1.11 -19.72 11.97
N ALA A 134 -0.72 -19.55 10.70
CA ALA A 134 0.26 -18.53 10.32
C ALA A 134 -0.25 -17.11 10.62
N LEU A 135 -1.53 -16.81 10.35
CA LEU A 135 -2.13 -15.51 10.68
C LEU A 135 -2.14 -15.25 12.18
N ASP A 136 -2.55 -16.23 12.97
CA ASP A 136 -2.66 -16.14 14.43
C ASP A 136 -1.29 -16.00 15.10
N GLN A 137 -0.31 -16.78 14.62
CA GLN A 137 1.08 -16.65 15.05
C GLN A 137 1.65 -15.28 14.67
N ALA A 138 1.35 -14.76 13.47
CA ALA A 138 1.81 -13.44 13.04
C ALA A 138 1.20 -12.30 13.86
N LYS A 139 0.00 -12.48 14.42
CA LYS A 139 -0.65 -11.51 15.30
C LYS A 139 0.06 -11.37 16.65
N THR A 140 0.76 -12.40 17.11
CA THR A 140 1.44 -12.44 18.41
C THR A 140 2.97 -12.36 18.32
N THR A 141 3.55 -12.64 17.15
CA THR A 141 5.01 -12.61 16.94
C THR A 141 5.48 -11.20 16.60
N VAL A 142 6.40 -10.65 17.41
CA VAL A 142 7.04 -9.34 17.16
C VAL A 142 7.80 -9.37 15.83
N HIS A 143 7.64 -8.34 15.03
CA HIS A 143 8.29 -8.22 13.73
C HIS A 143 9.83 -8.15 13.91
N PRO A 144 10.62 -9.04 13.27
CA PRO A 144 12.07 -9.15 13.50
C PRO A 144 12.90 -8.01 12.92
N ASP A 145 12.39 -7.30 11.90
CA ASP A 145 13.12 -6.19 11.27
C ASP A 145 12.55 -4.79 11.55
N TYR A 146 11.23 -4.62 11.65
CA TYR A 146 10.60 -3.29 11.70
C TYR A 146 10.06 -2.92 13.09
N VAL A 147 9.99 -1.62 13.32
CA VAL A 147 9.30 -0.95 14.42
C VAL A 147 8.34 0.09 13.85
N ILE A 148 7.45 0.65 14.65
CA ILE A 148 6.53 1.72 14.23
C ILE A 148 6.82 3.01 14.97
N ALA A 149 6.75 4.15 14.27
CA ALA A 149 6.79 5.46 14.89
C ALA A 149 5.49 5.71 15.66
N THR A 150 5.61 6.25 16.89
CA THR A 150 4.45 6.57 17.75
C THR A 150 4.17 8.07 17.80
N GLN A 151 5.08 8.87 17.26
CA GLN A 151 5.02 10.33 17.30
C GLN A 151 5.16 10.93 15.90
N HIS A 152 4.66 12.15 15.73
CA HIS A 152 4.88 12.94 14.53
C HIS A 152 6.38 13.15 14.25
N TRP A 153 6.77 13.29 12.98
CA TRP A 153 8.18 13.34 12.56
C TRP A 153 9.04 14.40 13.27
N LEU A 154 8.43 15.54 13.65
CA LEU A 154 9.10 16.60 14.42
C LEU A 154 9.46 16.18 15.84
N SER A 155 8.72 15.23 16.41
CA SER A 155 8.89 14.72 17.77
C SER A 155 9.47 13.31 17.80
N LEU A 156 10.00 12.82 16.68
CA LEU A 156 10.47 11.44 16.57
C LEU A 156 11.66 11.14 17.50
N LEU A 157 12.46 12.13 17.91
CA LEU A 157 13.55 11.95 18.88
C LEU A 157 13.19 12.36 20.32
N GLY A 158 11.89 12.55 20.58
CA GLY A 158 11.41 13.03 21.88
C GLY A 158 11.81 14.47 22.16
N LEU A 159 11.45 14.99 23.34
CA LEU A 159 11.67 16.39 23.72
C LEU A 159 13.16 16.74 23.85
N ASN A 160 13.98 15.78 24.29
CA ASN A 160 15.40 15.98 24.54
C ASN A 160 16.28 15.63 23.32
N GLY A 161 15.70 15.07 22.25
CA GLY A 161 16.45 14.64 21.07
C GLY A 161 17.29 13.37 21.28
N THR A 162 17.12 12.67 22.40
CA THR A 162 18.00 11.56 22.82
C THR A 162 17.40 10.18 22.65
N GLU A 163 16.10 10.05 22.34
CA GLU A 163 15.44 8.76 22.29
C GLU A 163 14.40 8.70 21.16
N PRO A 164 14.56 7.79 20.20
CA PRO A 164 13.57 7.59 19.16
C PRO A 164 12.23 7.09 19.71
N GLN A 165 11.15 7.77 19.34
CA GLN A 165 9.80 7.49 19.78
C GLN A 165 9.15 6.43 18.88
N VAL A 166 9.53 5.18 19.12
CA VAL A 166 9.06 4.00 18.38
C VAL A 166 8.56 2.90 19.31
N ALA A 167 7.76 1.99 18.76
CA ALA A 167 7.30 0.80 19.46
C ALA A 167 7.56 -0.47 18.65
N ASN A 168 7.77 -1.57 19.36
CA ASN A 168 7.70 -2.89 18.75
C ASN A 168 6.27 -3.16 18.25
N VAL A 169 6.17 -3.93 17.18
CA VAL A 169 4.90 -4.27 16.54
C VAL A 169 4.94 -5.74 16.13
N THR A 170 3.79 -6.42 16.13
CA THR A 170 3.71 -7.79 15.62
C THR A 170 3.68 -7.81 14.10
N ILE A 171 3.99 -8.95 13.47
CA ILE A 171 3.99 -9.07 12.00
C ILE A 171 2.64 -8.63 11.41
N TYR A 172 1.54 -9.10 11.97
CA TYR A 172 0.21 -8.73 11.48
C TYR A 172 -0.15 -7.27 11.82
N ASN A 173 0.20 -6.78 13.01
CA ASN A 173 -0.04 -5.38 13.36
C ASN A 173 0.80 -4.42 12.52
N TYR A 174 1.96 -4.85 12.03
CA TYR A 174 2.76 -4.06 11.10
C TYR A 174 2.05 -3.88 9.76
N PHE A 175 1.49 -4.97 9.23
CA PHE A 175 0.65 -4.94 8.04
C PHE A 175 -0.54 -3.96 8.19
N VAL A 176 -1.21 -3.96 9.36
CA VAL A 176 -2.28 -3.02 9.69
C VAL A 176 -1.77 -1.59 9.81
N TRP A 177 -0.64 -1.38 10.51
CA TRP A 177 -0.09 -0.06 10.77
C TRP A 177 0.35 0.65 9.48
N LEU A 178 0.93 -0.06 8.52
CA LEU A 178 1.30 0.51 7.22
C LEU A 178 0.09 1.09 6.48
N HIS A 179 -1.07 0.42 6.54
CA HIS A 179 -2.32 0.88 5.95
C HIS A 179 -2.93 2.06 6.69
N TYR A 180 -2.95 2.01 8.02
CA TYR A 180 -3.31 3.16 8.84
C TYR A 180 -2.44 4.38 8.48
N TYR A 181 -1.13 4.20 8.39
CA TYR A 181 -0.21 5.30 8.14
C TYR A 181 -0.36 5.88 6.73
N SER A 182 -0.68 5.08 5.71
CA SER A 182 -0.96 5.59 4.36
C SER A 182 -2.30 6.34 4.25
N THR A 183 -3.24 6.08 5.17
CA THR A 183 -4.61 6.63 5.12
C THR A 183 -4.90 7.69 6.18
N ARG A 184 -4.08 7.81 7.23
CA ARG A 184 -4.32 8.78 8.32
C ARG A 184 -4.34 10.22 7.82
N ASP A 185 -5.07 11.07 8.54
CA ASP A 185 -5.16 12.49 8.25
C ASP A 185 -3.79 13.18 8.36
N THR A 186 -3.59 14.30 7.67
CA THR A 186 -2.39 15.13 7.90
C THR A 186 -2.54 15.88 9.22
N LEU A 187 -1.52 15.77 10.08
CA LEU A 187 -1.53 16.36 11.43
C LEU A 187 -0.97 17.79 11.40
N LEU A 188 -1.82 18.82 11.27
CA LEU A 188 -1.37 20.23 11.22
C LEU A 188 -1.19 20.89 12.59
N GLY A 189 -1.66 20.23 13.64
CA GLY A 189 -1.62 20.71 15.02
C GLY A 189 -2.76 20.10 15.86
N PRO A 190 -2.79 20.35 17.18
CA PRO A 190 -3.75 19.72 18.08
C PRO A 190 -5.20 19.93 17.64
N GLY A 191 -5.89 18.85 17.28
CA GLY A 191 -7.29 18.88 16.85
C GLY A 191 -7.54 19.56 15.50
N ARG A 192 -6.50 19.79 14.71
CA ARG A 192 -6.59 20.45 13.38
C ARG A 192 -6.09 19.53 12.26
N PRO A 193 -6.70 18.36 12.03
CA PRO A 193 -6.30 17.47 10.94
C PRO A 193 -6.76 17.99 9.58
N PHE A 194 -6.00 17.70 8.53
CA PHE A 194 -6.49 17.76 7.15
C PHE A 194 -6.85 16.34 6.67
N LYS A 195 -8.13 16.11 6.35
CA LYS A 195 -8.70 14.78 6.06
C LYS A 195 -8.79 14.42 4.57
N GLY A 196 -8.47 15.36 3.69
CA GLY A 196 -8.62 15.19 2.25
C GLY A 196 -7.44 14.49 1.58
N ILE A 197 -6.79 13.52 2.24
CA ILE A 197 -5.58 12.86 1.72
C ILE A 197 -5.64 11.35 1.94
N ASP A 198 -5.21 10.59 0.93
CA ASP A 198 -5.02 9.15 1.01
C ASP A 198 -3.90 8.74 0.04
N PHE A 199 -2.85 8.08 0.54
CA PHE A 199 -1.72 7.64 -0.29
C PHE A 199 -1.94 6.28 -0.95
N SER A 200 -2.97 5.55 -0.54
CA SER A 200 -3.18 4.14 -0.87
C SER A 200 -4.55 3.83 -1.48
N HIS A 201 -5.46 4.80 -1.51
CA HIS A 201 -6.79 4.69 -2.15
C HIS A 201 -7.12 5.94 -2.96
N ARG A 202 -8.31 5.92 -3.57
CA ARG A 202 -8.89 7.06 -4.31
C ARG A 202 -7.96 7.59 -5.40
N GLY A 203 -7.15 6.72 -6.00
CA GLY A 203 -6.27 7.08 -7.09
C GLY A 203 -5.50 5.85 -7.63
N PRO A 204 -4.68 6.03 -8.68
CA PRO A 204 -4.10 4.91 -9.43
C PRO A 204 -3.11 4.05 -8.63
N ALA A 205 -2.58 4.56 -7.52
CA ALA A 205 -1.72 3.79 -6.62
C ALA A 205 -2.46 2.70 -5.83
N PHE A 206 -3.81 2.67 -5.86
CA PHE A 206 -4.61 1.73 -5.09
C PHE A 206 -4.20 0.27 -5.30
N LEU A 207 -4.13 -0.18 -6.55
CA LEU A 207 -3.81 -1.57 -6.86
C LEU A 207 -2.34 -1.91 -6.58
N THR A 208 -1.43 -0.98 -6.82
CA THR A 208 0.01 -1.20 -6.72
C THR A 208 0.46 -1.21 -5.26
N TRP A 209 -0.09 -0.30 -4.45
CA TRP A 209 0.17 -0.21 -3.01
C TRP A 209 -0.31 -1.48 -2.30
N HIS A 210 -1.56 -1.91 -2.51
CA HIS A 210 -2.10 -3.13 -1.90
C HIS A 210 -1.41 -4.40 -2.41
N ARG A 211 -1.02 -4.46 -3.69
CA ARG A 211 -0.20 -5.56 -4.22
C ARG A 211 1.09 -5.70 -3.43
N TYR A 212 1.82 -4.59 -3.24
CA TYR A 212 3.08 -4.61 -2.51
C TYR A 212 2.87 -4.94 -1.03
N GLN A 213 1.83 -4.38 -0.40
CA GLN A 213 1.47 -4.67 0.99
C GLN A 213 1.21 -6.17 1.22
N LEU A 214 0.46 -6.83 0.33
CA LEU A 214 0.22 -8.28 0.39
C LEU A 214 1.49 -9.09 0.14
N MET A 215 2.36 -8.65 -0.77
CA MET A 215 3.64 -9.31 -1.03
C MET A 215 4.58 -9.23 0.17
N LEU A 216 4.58 -8.12 0.92
CA LEU A 216 5.32 -8.00 2.19
C LEU A 216 4.79 -9.00 3.23
N LEU A 217 3.47 -8.99 3.48
CA LEU A 217 2.85 -9.92 4.43
C LEU A 217 3.12 -11.39 4.06
N GLU A 218 2.98 -11.76 2.79
CA GLU A 218 3.25 -13.12 2.32
C GLU A 218 4.69 -13.54 2.60
N ARG A 219 5.67 -12.66 2.35
CA ARG A 219 7.08 -12.94 2.66
C ARG A 219 7.33 -13.07 4.16
N ASP A 220 6.73 -12.21 4.97
CA ASP A 220 6.90 -12.28 6.43
C ASP A 220 6.27 -13.55 7.01
N LEU A 221 5.13 -13.99 6.47
CA LEU A 221 4.51 -15.28 6.82
C LEU A 221 5.35 -16.48 6.36
N GLN A 222 5.89 -16.45 5.14
CA GLN A 222 6.81 -17.48 4.64
C GLN A 222 8.02 -17.65 5.56
N LYS A 223 8.61 -16.53 6.02
CA LYS A 223 9.72 -16.53 6.98
C LYS A 223 9.28 -17.05 8.35
N LEU A 224 8.15 -16.56 8.86
CA LEU A 224 7.61 -16.93 10.18
C LEU A 224 7.44 -18.44 10.33
N ILE A 225 6.86 -19.09 9.32
CA ILE A 225 6.56 -20.52 9.36
C ILE A 225 7.64 -21.39 8.71
N GLY A 226 8.71 -20.79 8.18
CA GLY A 226 9.78 -21.52 7.49
C GLY A 226 9.33 -22.24 6.21
N ASN A 227 8.29 -21.75 5.53
CA ASN A 227 7.75 -22.38 4.31
C ASN A 227 7.77 -21.39 3.14
N ALA A 228 8.81 -21.48 2.30
CA ALA A 228 8.97 -20.60 1.14
C ALA A 228 7.88 -20.76 0.06
N SER A 229 7.15 -21.88 0.08
CA SER A 229 6.05 -22.22 -0.85
C SER A 229 4.68 -21.75 -0.37
N PHE A 230 4.58 -21.18 0.84
CA PHE A 230 3.34 -20.59 1.34
C PHE A 230 2.86 -19.46 0.42
N ALA A 231 1.55 -19.41 0.17
CA ALA A 231 0.89 -18.36 -0.59
C ALA A 231 -0.35 -17.87 0.17
N LEU A 232 -0.60 -16.57 0.16
CA LEU A 232 -1.83 -16.02 0.70
C LEU A 232 -3.03 -16.50 -0.14
N PRO A 233 -4.05 -17.14 0.44
CA PRO A 233 -5.27 -17.45 -0.30
C PRO A 233 -6.06 -16.18 -0.59
N TYR A 234 -6.97 -16.25 -1.56
CA TYR A 234 -7.94 -15.19 -1.83
C TYR A 234 -9.36 -15.65 -1.48
N TRP A 235 -10.22 -14.69 -1.18
CA TRP A 235 -11.66 -14.90 -1.07
C TRP A 235 -12.33 -14.36 -2.33
N ASN A 236 -13.04 -15.23 -3.06
CA ASN A 236 -13.91 -14.76 -4.13
C ASN A 236 -15.19 -14.20 -3.53
N PHE A 237 -15.20 -12.90 -3.22
CA PHE A 237 -16.38 -12.21 -2.71
C PHE A 237 -17.40 -11.89 -3.80
N ALA A 238 -17.10 -12.12 -5.08
CA ALA A 238 -17.99 -11.82 -6.21
C ALA A 238 -19.11 -12.86 -6.39
N THR A 239 -19.81 -13.18 -5.30
CA THR A 239 -20.80 -14.27 -5.22
C THR A 239 -22.23 -13.84 -5.51
N GLY A 240 -22.53 -12.54 -5.47
CA GLY A 240 -23.89 -12.01 -5.53
C GLY A 240 -24.75 -12.34 -4.31
N ARG A 241 -24.16 -12.87 -3.24
CA ARG A 241 -24.89 -13.27 -2.02
C ARG A 241 -25.01 -12.10 -1.04
N ASN A 242 -25.94 -12.23 -0.09
CA ASN A 242 -26.12 -11.27 1.01
C ASN A 242 -25.39 -11.71 2.29
N GLU A 243 -24.58 -12.78 2.20
CA GLU A 243 -23.90 -13.40 3.33
C GLU A 243 -22.41 -13.57 3.03
N CYS A 244 -21.61 -13.63 4.09
CA CYS A 244 -20.18 -13.92 4.03
C CYS A 244 -19.96 -15.43 4.16
N ASP A 245 -19.67 -16.10 3.04
CA ASP A 245 -19.46 -17.55 2.97
C ASP A 245 -18.15 -18.04 3.62
N VAL A 246 -17.22 -17.13 3.90
CA VAL A 246 -15.98 -17.40 4.66
C VAL A 246 -16.11 -17.08 6.16
N CYS A 247 -17.25 -16.55 6.61
CA CYS A 247 -17.50 -16.18 7.99
C CYS A 247 -18.12 -17.37 8.78
N THR A 248 -17.36 -18.46 8.87
CA THR A 248 -17.69 -19.66 9.66
C THR A 248 -16.62 -19.89 10.72
N ASP A 249 -16.95 -20.62 11.80
CA ASP A 249 -15.97 -20.89 12.88
C ASP A 249 -14.75 -21.68 12.41
N SER A 250 -14.90 -22.49 11.36
CA SER A 250 -13.81 -23.22 10.70
C SER A 250 -12.92 -22.36 9.80
N LEU A 251 -13.34 -21.13 9.49
CA LEU A 251 -12.64 -20.18 8.62
C LEU A 251 -12.36 -18.89 9.40
N LEU A 252 -13.00 -17.77 9.03
CA LEU A 252 -12.74 -16.43 9.58
C LEU A 252 -13.66 -16.07 10.75
N GLY A 253 -14.28 -17.08 11.37
CA GLY A 253 -15.23 -16.98 12.48
C GLY A 253 -16.64 -16.62 12.05
N SER A 254 -17.65 -17.17 12.72
CA SER A 254 -19.06 -16.76 12.54
C SER A 254 -19.42 -15.52 13.37
N MET A 255 -20.66 -15.02 13.21
CA MET A 255 -21.21 -13.98 14.08
C MET A 255 -21.51 -14.54 15.47
N ARG A 256 -21.32 -13.72 16.51
CA ARG A 256 -21.68 -14.11 17.88
C ARG A 256 -23.21 -14.01 18.07
N PRO A 257 -23.88 -15.00 18.68
CA PRO A 257 -25.33 -14.96 18.86
C PRO A 257 -25.85 -13.84 19.78
N ASP A 258 -25.07 -13.43 20.78
CA ASP A 258 -25.42 -12.40 21.77
C ASP A 258 -25.07 -10.97 21.30
N ASP A 259 -24.00 -10.82 20.54
CA ASP A 259 -23.61 -9.57 19.87
C ASP A 259 -23.20 -9.87 18.42
N PRO A 260 -24.11 -9.69 17.45
CA PRO A 260 -23.84 -9.96 16.04
C PRO A 260 -22.70 -9.13 15.45
N THR A 261 -22.24 -8.08 16.15
CA THR A 261 -21.11 -7.26 15.72
C THR A 261 -19.76 -7.88 16.07
N LEU A 262 -19.73 -8.98 16.83
CA LEU A 262 -18.50 -9.63 17.29
C LEU A 262 -18.32 -11.00 16.64
N ILE A 263 -17.07 -11.48 16.66
CA ILE A 263 -16.72 -12.81 16.17
C ILE A 263 -17.06 -13.86 17.23
N ASN A 264 -17.59 -15.00 16.80
CA ASN A 264 -17.91 -16.12 17.67
C ASN A 264 -16.68 -16.64 18.43
N LEU A 265 -16.85 -16.94 19.72
CA LEU A 265 -15.79 -17.40 20.64
C LEU A 265 -15.13 -18.71 20.20
N ASN A 266 -15.82 -19.52 19.38
CA ASN A 266 -15.25 -20.73 18.78
C ASN A 266 -14.14 -20.44 17.76
N SER A 267 -14.06 -19.22 17.24
CA SER A 267 -12.99 -18.80 16.34
C SER A 267 -11.86 -18.13 17.11
N ARG A 268 -10.62 -18.48 16.78
CA ARG A 268 -9.41 -17.82 17.31
C ARG A 268 -9.41 -16.29 17.09
N PHE A 269 -10.05 -15.82 16.01
CA PHE A 269 -10.13 -14.39 15.70
C PHE A 269 -11.00 -13.59 16.68
N SER A 270 -11.81 -14.25 17.52
CA SER A 270 -12.53 -13.58 18.61
C SER A 270 -11.60 -13.02 19.69
N GLN A 271 -10.40 -13.58 19.82
CA GLN A 271 -9.39 -13.13 20.77
C GLN A 271 -8.51 -12.00 20.23
N TRP A 272 -8.67 -11.67 18.93
CA TRP A 272 -7.88 -10.62 18.33
C TRP A 272 -8.38 -9.25 18.73
N GLU A 273 -7.44 -8.43 19.18
CA GLU A 273 -7.68 -7.01 19.40
C GLU A 273 -7.10 -6.18 18.25
N ILE A 274 -7.82 -5.13 17.86
CA ILE A 274 -7.44 -4.20 16.82
C ILE A 274 -6.40 -3.20 17.32
N VAL A 275 -5.77 -2.50 16.38
CA VAL A 275 -4.88 -1.36 16.63
C VAL A 275 -5.28 -0.25 15.66
N CYS A 276 -4.93 1.00 15.98
CA CYS A 276 -5.03 2.15 15.06
C CYS A 276 -6.45 2.65 14.73
N ASN A 277 -7.41 2.44 15.62
CA ASN A 277 -8.79 2.89 15.53
C ASN A 277 -9.08 4.20 16.31
N SER A 278 -8.19 4.64 17.22
CA SER A 278 -8.34 5.91 17.99
C SER A 278 -7.99 7.17 17.18
N LEU A 279 -8.50 7.30 15.96
CA LEU A 279 -8.12 8.35 15.00
C LEU A 279 -8.30 9.77 15.55
N ASP A 280 -9.42 10.05 16.21
CA ASP A 280 -9.70 11.37 16.78
C ASP A 280 -8.72 11.73 17.90
N GLU A 281 -8.28 10.76 18.68
CA GLU A 281 -7.26 10.97 19.72
C GLU A 281 -5.88 11.24 19.10
N TYR A 282 -5.48 10.46 18.11
CA TYR A 282 -4.22 10.69 17.38
C TYR A 282 -4.18 12.09 16.75
N ASN A 283 -5.29 12.50 16.13
CA ASN A 283 -5.46 13.84 15.56
C ASN A 283 -5.42 14.94 16.62
N ARG A 284 -6.06 14.72 17.78
CA ARG A 284 -6.06 15.68 18.89
C ARG A 284 -4.68 15.86 19.49
N LEU A 285 -3.94 14.77 19.67
CA LEU A 285 -2.63 14.76 20.35
C LEU A 285 -1.44 14.95 19.40
N VAL A 286 -1.66 14.92 18.09
CA VAL A 286 -0.58 14.97 17.08
C VAL A 286 0.38 13.77 17.24
N THR A 287 -0.20 12.60 17.53
CA THR A 287 0.50 11.33 17.72
C THR A 287 0.16 10.35 16.61
N LEU A 288 0.88 9.22 16.57
CA LEU A 288 0.59 8.11 15.67
C LEU A 288 0.07 6.92 16.47
N CYS A 289 -0.64 6.01 15.80
CA CYS A 289 -0.95 4.69 16.35
C CYS A 289 0.31 4.03 16.91
N ASN A 290 0.28 3.65 18.19
CA ASN A 290 1.41 3.08 18.91
C ASN A 290 1.37 1.54 18.97
N GLY A 291 0.35 0.91 18.38
CA GLY A 291 0.15 -0.53 18.40
C GLY A 291 -0.44 -1.08 19.71
N THR A 292 -0.85 -0.21 20.65
CA THR A 292 -1.67 -0.61 21.79
C THR A 292 -3.02 -1.13 21.30
N ARG A 293 -3.55 -2.12 22.03
CA ARG A 293 -4.81 -2.79 21.68
C ARG A 293 -5.99 -1.88 21.96
N GLU A 294 -6.92 -1.80 21.01
CA GLU A 294 -8.05 -0.86 21.03
C GLU A 294 -9.41 -1.58 20.94
N GLY A 295 -9.47 -2.79 21.50
CA GLY A 295 -10.68 -3.61 21.59
C GLY A 295 -10.81 -4.68 20.51
N PRO A 296 -11.90 -5.46 20.52
CA PRO A 296 -12.07 -6.62 19.65
C PRO A 296 -12.37 -6.22 18.20
N ILE A 297 -12.19 -7.17 17.28
CA ILE A 297 -12.69 -7.02 15.90
C ILE A 297 -14.21 -6.90 15.93
N ARG A 298 -14.73 -5.84 15.31
CA ARG A 298 -16.15 -5.69 15.01
C ARG A 298 -16.43 -5.93 13.53
N ARG A 299 -17.45 -6.73 13.23
CA ARG A 299 -17.89 -7.11 11.87
C ARG A 299 -19.42 -7.20 11.85
N GLY A 300 -20.07 -6.66 10.81
CA GLY A 300 -21.54 -6.67 10.70
C GLY A 300 -22.23 -5.36 11.14
N LEU A 301 -21.46 -4.29 11.35
CA LEU A 301 -21.97 -2.95 11.70
C LEU A 301 -22.60 -2.18 10.53
N MET A 302 -22.78 -2.78 9.36
CA MET A 302 -23.37 -2.08 8.21
C MET A 302 -24.86 -1.81 8.46
N GLU A 303 -25.31 -0.59 8.16
CA GLU A 303 -26.71 -0.17 8.27
C GLU A 303 -27.64 -1.15 7.53
N ARG A 304 -28.89 -1.27 8.02
CA ARG A 304 -29.96 -2.17 7.58
C ARG A 304 -30.45 -1.93 6.14
N GLY A 305 -29.55 -1.91 5.16
CA GLY A 305 -29.82 -2.17 3.76
C GLY A 305 -29.21 -3.52 3.41
N SER A 306 -29.89 -4.34 2.61
CA SER A 306 -29.35 -5.61 2.12
C SER A 306 -28.15 -5.35 1.22
N VAL A 307 -26.95 -5.24 1.80
CA VAL A 307 -25.70 -5.08 1.06
C VAL A 307 -25.42 -6.42 0.39
N LYS A 308 -25.75 -6.49 -0.89
CA LYS A 308 -25.44 -7.62 -1.75
C LYS A 308 -23.98 -7.53 -2.15
N LEU A 309 -23.23 -8.61 -1.99
CA LEU A 309 -21.87 -8.72 -2.50
C LEU A 309 -21.87 -8.56 -4.04
N PRO A 310 -20.77 -8.07 -4.64
CA PRO A 310 -20.63 -8.03 -6.09
C PRO A 310 -20.87 -9.40 -6.73
N THR A 311 -21.18 -9.40 -8.02
CA THR A 311 -21.37 -10.60 -8.84
C THR A 311 -20.15 -10.83 -9.74
N MET A 312 -20.03 -12.03 -10.31
CA MET A 312 -19.04 -12.29 -11.36
C MET A 312 -19.25 -11.42 -12.61
N GLU A 313 -20.47 -10.89 -12.84
CA GLU A 313 -20.71 -9.97 -13.94
C GLU A 313 -20.08 -8.60 -13.70
N ASP A 314 -20.08 -8.12 -12.45
CA ASP A 314 -19.37 -6.91 -12.06
C ASP A 314 -17.86 -7.05 -12.29
N VAL A 315 -17.31 -8.24 -12.00
CA VAL A 315 -15.89 -8.55 -12.27
C VAL A 315 -15.59 -8.54 -13.77
N ARG A 316 -16.42 -9.20 -14.60
CA ARG A 316 -16.24 -9.19 -16.06
C ARG A 316 -16.37 -7.79 -16.64
N SER A 317 -17.34 -7.02 -16.17
CA SER A 317 -17.56 -5.64 -16.58
C SER A 317 -16.33 -4.79 -16.29
N CYS A 318 -15.78 -4.88 -15.07
CA CYS A 318 -14.54 -4.19 -14.69
C CYS A 318 -13.35 -4.61 -15.56
N LEU A 319 -13.17 -5.91 -15.83
CA LEU A 319 -12.08 -6.42 -16.67
C LEU A 319 -12.19 -6.03 -18.15
N SER A 320 -13.37 -5.58 -18.60
CA SER A 320 -13.56 -5.11 -19.97
C SER A 320 -13.07 -3.68 -20.22
N ILE A 321 -12.77 -2.93 -19.15
CA ILE A 321 -12.26 -1.57 -19.21
C ILE A 321 -10.79 -1.59 -19.70
N PRO A 322 -10.46 -0.96 -20.83
CA PRO A 322 -9.10 -1.02 -21.40
C PRO A 322 -8.12 -0.06 -20.73
N GLU A 323 -8.58 1.09 -20.23
CA GLU A 323 -7.77 2.04 -19.49
C GLU A 323 -7.57 1.61 -18.03
N PHE A 324 -6.33 1.69 -17.54
CA PHE A 324 -6.05 1.42 -16.13
C PHE A 324 -6.67 2.47 -15.19
N ASP A 325 -6.63 3.74 -15.59
CA ASP A 325 -7.29 4.87 -14.90
C ASP A 325 -7.46 6.04 -15.88
N THR A 326 -8.30 7.01 -15.54
CA THR A 326 -8.59 8.20 -16.32
C THR A 326 -8.50 9.46 -15.47
N SER A 327 -8.33 10.62 -16.11
CA SER A 327 -8.35 11.91 -15.40
C SER A 327 -9.72 12.10 -14.72
N PRO A 328 -9.79 12.58 -13.46
CA PRO A 328 -8.73 13.27 -12.70
C PRO A 328 -7.85 12.36 -11.82
N TYR A 329 -7.82 11.03 -12.07
CA TYR A 329 -7.05 10.06 -11.29
C TYR A 329 -7.47 10.04 -9.81
N PHE A 330 -8.79 10.09 -9.60
CA PHE A 330 -9.40 10.18 -8.28
C PHE A 330 -10.64 9.28 -8.18
N GLN A 331 -11.29 9.22 -7.02
CA GLN A 331 -12.47 8.35 -6.81
C GLN A 331 -13.65 8.60 -7.76
N ASN A 332 -13.66 9.74 -8.48
CA ASN A 332 -14.66 10.11 -9.46
C ASN A 332 -14.15 10.05 -10.92
N SER A 333 -13.05 9.33 -11.17
CA SER A 333 -12.63 8.97 -12.53
C SER A 333 -13.75 8.22 -13.26
N THR A 334 -14.02 8.59 -14.51
CA THR A 334 -15.04 7.95 -15.35
C THR A 334 -14.43 7.44 -16.64
N PHE A 335 -14.66 6.16 -16.93
CA PHE A 335 -14.34 5.57 -18.22
C PHE A 335 -15.45 5.95 -19.19
N ASN A 336 -15.23 7.02 -19.97
CA ASN A 336 -16.23 7.46 -20.94
C ASN A 336 -16.12 6.57 -22.19
N PRO A 337 -17.12 5.74 -22.53
CA PRO A 337 -17.16 5.11 -23.84
C PRO A 337 -17.53 6.20 -24.85
N ASP A 338 -16.52 6.72 -25.54
CA ASP A 338 -16.60 7.76 -26.57
C ASP A 338 -17.06 9.16 -26.11
N PRO A 339 -16.58 10.26 -26.74
CA PRO A 339 -17.19 11.56 -26.52
C PRO A 339 -18.66 11.50 -26.99
N PRO A 340 -19.60 12.23 -26.34
CA PRO A 340 -20.93 12.36 -26.89
C PRO A 340 -20.78 12.88 -28.33
N LEU A 341 -21.40 12.20 -29.30
CA LEU A 341 -21.53 12.68 -30.67
C LEU A 341 -21.98 14.15 -30.61
N GLY A 342 -21.02 15.04 -30.80
CA GLY A 342 -21.26 16.46 -30.90
C GLY A 342 -22.05 16.70 -32.16
N VAL A 343 -23.34 16.99 -31.98
CA VAL A 343 -24.06 18.04 -32.69
C VAL A 343 -23.76 18.08 -34.19
N ILE A 344 -24.50 17.29 -34.98
CA ILE A 344 -24.77 17.67 -36.37
C ILE A 344 -25.83 18.78 -36.30
N LEU A 345 -25.39 20.03 -36.27
CA LEU A 345 -26.23 21.14 -36.71
C LEU A 345 -25.50 21.85 -37.85
N GLY A 346 -26.20 21.87 -38.98
CA GLY A 346 -25.71 22.36 -40.25
C GLY A 346 -25.24 23.81 -40.18
N ALA A 347 -24.27 24.10 -41.05
CA ALA A 347 -23.80 25.42 -41.36
C ALA A 347 -24.98 26.36 -41.72
N THR A 348 -24.97 27.58 -41.20
CA THR A 348 -24.91 28.77 -42.06
C THR A 348 -24.57 30.03 -41.24
N PHE A 349 -23.71 30.86 -41.85
CA PHE A 349 -23.33 32.24 -41.54
C PHE A 349 -22.25 32.54 -40.48
N GLY A 350 -21.17 33.17 -40.97
CA GLY A 350 -20.27 34.03 -40.19
C GLY A 350 -18.81 33.60 -40.21
N THR A 351 -18.08 33.84 -41.30
CA THR A 351 -16.63 33.58 -41.42
C THR A 351 -15.75 34.36 -40.42
N ALA A 352 -16.30 35.32 -39.67
CA ALA A 352 -15.62 35.96 -38.54
C ALA A 352 -15.78 35.20 -37.21
N PHE A 353 -16.85 34.41 -37.05
CA PHE A 353 -17.13 33.65 -35.82
C PHE A 353 -16.31 32.36 -35.76
N LEU A 354 -16.06 31.73 -36.92
CA LEU A 354 -15.22 30.52 -37.02
C LEU A 354 -13.78 30.76 -36.54
N GLY A 355 -13.19 31.91 -36.86
CA GLY A 355 -11.84 32.26 -36.40
C GLY A 355 -11.77 32.44 -34.88
N LEU A 356 -12.77 33.09 -34.28
CA LEU A 356 -12.85 33.27 -32.83
C LEU A 356 -13.14 31.95 -32.11
N VAL A 357 -14.04 31.13 -32.64
CA VAL A 357 -14.35 29.79 -32.11
C VAL A 357 -13.14 28.87 -32.22
N LEU A 358 -12.40 28.89 -33.34
CA LEU A 358 -11.16 28.13 -33.51
C LEU A 358 -10.07 28.63 -32.55
N LEU A 359 -9.93 29.93 -32.33
CA LEU A 359 -8.96 30.48 -31.38
C LEU A 359 -9.34 30.12 -29.94
N ILE A 360 -10.62 30.21 -29.57
CA ILE A 360 -11.12 29.81 -28.25
C ILE A 360 -10.94 28.30 -28.05
N LEU A 361 -11.23 27.48 -29.07
CA LEU A 361 -10.98 26.04 -29.04
C LEU A 361 -9.49 25.74 -28.93
N LEU A 362 -8.62 26.46 -29.65
CA LEU A 362 -7.17 26.30 -29.57
C LEU A 362 -6.66 26.69 -28.18
N VAL A 363 -7.14 27.79 -27.60
CA VAL A 363 -6.80 28.22 -26.24
C VAL A 363 -7.33 27.24 -25.21
N MET A 364 -8.55 26.71 -25.38
CA MET A 364 -9.09 25.65 -24.53
C MET A 364 -8.30 24.35 -24.67
N ILE A 365 -7.91 23.95 -25.87
CA ILE A 365 -7.07 22.78 -26.12
C ILE A 365 -5.66 22.99 -25.53
N ILE A 366 -5.06 24.17 -25.67
CA ILE A 366 -3.75 24.50 -25.09
C ILE A 366 -3.84 24.57 -23.56
N ALA A 367 -4.91 25.15 -22.99
CA ALA A 367 -5.15 25.19 -21.56
C ALA A 367 -5.42 23.79 -21.00
N HIS A 368 -6.18 22.98 -21.72
CA HIS A 368 -6.46 21.58 -21.39
C HIS A 368 -5.21 20.70 -21.53
N GLN A 369 -4.39 20.90 -22.56
CA GLN A 369 -3.10 20.23 -22.74
C GLN A 369 -2.08 20.69 -21.70
N ARG A 370 -2.06 21.97 -21.31
CA ARG A 370 -1.25 22.48 -20.19
C ARG A 370 -1.72 21.91 -18.85
N LYS A 371 -3.03 21.76 -18.64
CA LYS A 371 -3.63 21.13 -17.45
C LYS A 371 -3.48 19.59 -17.46
N ARG A 372 -3.21 18.99 -18.63
CA ARG A 372 -2.90 17.56 -18.83
C ARG A 372 -1.40 17.26 -18.89
N ARG A 373 -0.51 18.23 -18.65
CA ARG A 373 0.91 17.92 -18.43
C ARG A 373 1.07 17.18 -17.10
N GLY A 374 0.96 15.86 -17.18
CA GLY A 374 1.51 14.86 -16.26
C GLY A 374 1.22 15.10 -14.78
N PHE A 375 -0.02 14.89 -14.36
CA PHE A 375 -0.28 14.60 -12.95
C PHE A 375 -0.28 13.08 -12.78
N GLU A 376 0.66 12.59 -11.99
CA GLU A 376 0.73 11.20 -11.54
C GLU A 376 0.27 11.11 -10.08
N PRO A 377 -0.16 9.92 -9.63
CA PRO A 377 -0.51 9.70 -8.23
C PRO A 377 0.69 9.98 -7.31
N LEU A 378 0.43 10.33 -6.05
CA LEU A 378 1.43 10.63 -5.00
C LEU A 378 2.47 9.52 -4.75
N ILE A 379 2.29 8.34 -5.36
CA ILE A 379 3.23 7.23 -5.38
C ILE A 379 3.54 6.90 -6.84
N CYS A 380 4.80 7.06 -7.23
CA CYS A 380 5.28 6.75 -8.58
C CYS A 380 4.95 5.34 -9.03
N ALA A 381 4.28 5.24 -10.18
CA ALA A 381 4.17 4.03 -10.97
C ALA A 381 4.72 4.34 -12.36
N GLU A 382 5.91 3.84 -12.69
CA GLU A 382 6.40 3.88 -14.06
C GLU A 382 5.77 2.73 -14.85
N PHE A 383 5.25 3.03 -16.04
CA PHE A 383 4.57 2.06 -16.90
C PHE A 383 5.46 1.73 -18.10
N THR A 384 5.99 0.50 -18.16
CA THR A 384 6.71 -0.01 -19.33
C THR A 384 5.86 -1.01 -20.12
N PRO A 385 5.78 -0.89 -21.46
CA PRO A 385 5.11 -1.87 -22.30
C PRO A 385 6.06 -3.04 -22.61
N GLN A 386 5.89 -4.18 -21.94
CA GLN A 386 6.54 -5.42 -22.35
C GLN A 386 5.51 -6.57 -22.35
N LYS A 387 5.57 -7.41 -23.39
CA LYS A 387 4.68 -8.56 -23.58
C LYS A 387 4.98 -9.63 -22.54
N TYR A 388 3.95 -10.15 -21.86
CA TYR A 388 4.06 -11.20 -20.85
C TYR A 388 3.77 -12.60 -21.41
N THR A 389 4.02 -12.86 -22.70
CA THR A 389 3.63 -14.13 -23.34
C THR A 389 4.79 -15.07 -23.67
N ASP A 390 6.03 -14.77 -23.31
CA ASP A 390 7.17 -15.63 -23.69
C ASP A 390 7.83 -16.35 -22.49
N GLU A 391 7.19 -16.42 -21.32
CA GLU A 391 7.68 -17.20 -20.15
C GLU A 391 6.70 -18.32 -19.73
N ALA A 392 5.87 -18.81 -20.66
CA ALA A 392 4.99 -19.96 -20.46
C ALA A 392 5.12 -21.02 -21.58
N GLU A 393 6.36 -21.26 -22.02
CA GLU A 393 6.79 -22.55 -22.57
C GLU A 393 7.98 -23.09 -21.76
#